data_AF-A0A444MS11-F1
#
_entry.id   AF-A0A444MS11-F1
#
_cell.length_a   1.000
_cell.length_b   1.000
_cell.length_c   1.000
_cell.angle_alpha   90.00
_cell.angle_beta   90.00
_cell.angle_gamma   90.00
#
_symmetry.space_group_name_H-M   'P 1'
#
loop_
_entity.id
_entity.type
_entity.pdbx_description
1 polymer ?
#
loop_
_entity_poly.entity_id
_entity_poly.type
_entity_poly.pdbx_seq_one_letter_code
_entity_poly.pdbx_strand_id
1 'polypeptide(L)'
;MQHLKEFLTRIQIFDLRIIEDEIYMDWGTDEKKHVKTYDLTHQTPYYDSFSYRSELRVLKDMAFIDLLTLDKERIQLQLTELDKVRNRFKEFWNYYHDHYSEMVRVYNRSFIISVRLEYLFIVNGLQSTNANIEVSGKFGEDLGESVKLREKFLMELINATATAIKPKRSEAEFKEWLDAERKKKEAESEKSETTDVTVITPKSETPSVPETAVDPGLNVEQLTTAKIVGYYPTFKEGVAGQLFNLLKTYFAPEDHAVLEELLLHDEAPVTPLLFRGSATQLADAFKQLKEANLIVGCRMSDLERWIAPKFLYLSPQSEPRELPEGYLNGLMSTKGRPCKSPILKIERKEDTFFILPAPSNKK
;
A
#
# COMPACT_ATOMS: atom_id res chain seq x y z
N MET A 1 4.31 -28.90 0.28
CA MET A 1 4.42 -28.14 -0.98
C MET A 1 3.22 -28.31 -1.92
N GLN A 2 2.25 -29.19 -1.60
CA GLN A 2 1.04 -29.34 -2.40
C GLN A 2 0.21 -28.04 -2.40
N HIS A 3 0.09 -27.39 -1.24
CA HIS A 3 -0.73 -26.19 -1.09
C HIS A 3 -0.07 -24.95 -1.71
N LEU A 4 1.26 -24.86 -1.68
CA LEU A 4 1.96 -23.82 -2.44
C LEU A 4 1.67 -23.94 -3.93
N LYS A 5 1.72 -25.17 -4.48
CA LYS A 5 1.36 -25.42 -5.88
C LYS A 5 -0.09 -25.04 -6.16
N GLU A 6 -1.03 -25.46 -5.31
CA GLU A 6 -2.46 -25.14 -5.45
C GLU A 6 -2.70 -23.63 -5.44
N PHE A 7 -2.13 -22.91 -4.47
CA PHE A 7 -2.19 -21.45 -4.39
C PHE A 7 -1.64 -20.79 -5.66
N LEU A 8 -0.42 -21.15 -6.07
CA LEU A 8 0.23 -20.58 -7.24
C LEU A 8 -0.52 -20.87 -8.54
N THR A 9 -1.09 -22.07 -8.65
CA THR A 9 -1.92 -22.44 -9.80
C THR A 9 -3.18 -21.58 -9.80
N ARG A 10 -3.84 -21.44 -8.65
CA ARG A 10 -5.10 -20.69 -8.54
C ARG A 10 -4.96 -19.21 -8.84
N ILE A 11 -3.88 -18.56 -8.39
CA ILE A 11 -3.61 -17.14 -8.68
C ILE A 11 -3.12 -16.90 -10.12
N GLN A 12 -2.86 -17.95 -10.90
CA GLN A 12 -2.43 -17.81 -12.30
C GLN A 12 -3.47 -18.32 -13.29
N ILE A 13 -4.60 -18.84 -12.81
CA ILE A 13 -5.72 -19.27 -13.66
C ILE A 13 -6.81 -18.21 -13.66
N PHE A 14 -7.21 -17.82 -14.86
CA PHE A 14 -8.38 -17.00 -15.15
C PHE A 14 -9.42 -17.87 -15.84
N ASP A 15 -10.57 -18.06 -15.20
CA ASP A 15 -11.66 -18.83 -15.80
C ASP A 15 -12.68 -17.88 -16.40
N LEU A 16 -12.55 -17.60 -17.70
CA LEU A 16 -13.47 -16.72 -18.40
C LEU A 16 -14.78 -17.47 -18.67
N ARG A 17 -15.90 -16.92 -18.22
CA ARG A 17 -17.23 -17.42 -18.55
C ARG A 17 -17.79 -16.63 -19.71
N ILE A 18 -18.60 -17.27 -20.54
CA ILE A 18 -19.34 -16.58 -21.60
C ILE A 18 -20.80 -16.53 -21.15
N ILE A 19 -21.32 -15.32 -21.02
CA ILE A 19 -22.72 -15.08 -20.65
C ILE A 19 -23.42 -14.29 -21.77
N GLU A 20 -24.74 -14.29 -21.76
CA GLU A 20 -25.53 -13.37 -22.57
C GLU A 20 -25.93 -12.18 -21.71
N ASP A 21 -25.69 -10.97 -22.20
CA ASP A 21 -25.92 -9.73 -21.46
C ASP A 21 -26.42 -8.61 -22.39
N GLU A 22 -27.12 -7.64 -21.82
CA GLU A 22 -27.62 -6.47 -22.53
C GLU A 22 -26.70 -5.26 -22.24
N ILE A 23 -25.79 -4.97 -23.16
CA ILE A 23 -24.80 -3.89 -22.99
C ILE A 23 -25.10 -2.68 -23.88
N TYR A 24 -24.74 -1.51 -23.37
CA TYR A 24 -24.73 -0.27 -24.15
C TYR A 24 -23.50 -0.22 -25.05
N MET A 25 -23.69 0.00 -26.34
CA MET A 25 -22.60 0.02 -27.32
C MET A 25 -21.89 1.36 -27.37
N ASP A 26 -22.63 2.46 -27.36
CA ASP A 26 -22.10 3.81 -27.59
C ASP A 26 -22.52 4.81 -26.50
N TRP A 27 -21.69 5.82 -26.27
CA TRP A 27 -22.01 6.93 -25.38
C TRP A 27 -23.12 7.81 -25.93
N GLY A 28 -24.12 8.11 -25.10
CA GLY A 28 -25.22 9.02 -25.43
C GLY A 28 -26.39 8.37 -26.17
N THR A 29 -26.37 7.05 -26.35
CA THR A 29 -27.51 6.28 -26.85
C THR A 29 -28.02 5.34 -25.76
N ASP A 30 -29.34 5.26 -25.57
CA ASP A 30 -29.96 4.32 -24.63
C ASP A 30 -30.18 2.92 -25.25
N GLU A 31 -29.60 2.67 -26.44
CA GLU A 31 -29.74 1.41 -27.15
C GLU A 31 -28.83 0.33 -26.52
N LYS A 32 -29.48 -0.64 -25.89
CA LYS A 32 -28.85 -1.88 -25.44
C LYS A 32 -28.90 -2.93 -26.54
N LYS A 33 -27.83 -3.70 -26.70
CA LYS A 33 -27.82 -4.88 -27.55
C LYS A 33 -27.61 -6.14 -26.72
N HIS A 34 -28.43 -7.14 -27.00
CA HIS A 34 -28.27 -8.49 -26.45
C HIS A 34 -27.11 -9.18 -27.15
N VAL A 35 -26.01 -9.40 -26.45
CA VAL A 35 -24.77 -9.95 -27.00
C VAL A 35 -24.14 -10.95 -26.04
N LYS A 36 -23.26 -11.79 -26.57
CA LYS A 36 -22.40 -12.64 -25.73
C LYS A 36 -21.23 -11.82 -25.22
N THR A 37 -20.95 -11.91 -23.92
CA THR A 37 -19.85 -11.19 -23.28
C THR A 37 -19.02 -12.12 -22.41
N TYR A 38 -17.76 -11.75 -22.19
CA TYR A 38 -16.96 -12.39 -21.17
C TYR A 38 -17.36 -11.92 -19.77
N ASP A 39 -17.46 -12.86 -18.84
CA ASP A 39 -17.70 -12.64 -17.43
C ASP A 39 -16.55 -13.19 -16.59
N LEU A 40 -16.09 -12.35 -15.66
CA LEU A 40 -15.13 -12.71 -14.63
C LEU A 40 -15.61 -12.29 -13.23
N THR A 41 -16.85 -11.84 -13.07
CA THR A 41 -17.36 -11.32 -11.79
C THR A 41 -17.19 -12.35 -10.67
N HIS A 42 -17.33 -13.65 -10.94
CA HIS A 42 -17.14 -14.71 -9.94
C HIS A 42 -15.69 -14.86 -9.41
N GLN A 43 -14.69 -14.22 -10.02
CA GLN A 43 -13.30 -14.20 -9.59
C GLN A 43 -12.85 -12.80 -9.10
N THR A 44 -13.77 -11.96 -8.64
CA THR A 44 -13.48 -10.59 -8.15
C THR A 44 -13.50 -10.52 -6.61
N PRO A 45 -13.22 -9.35 -5.99
CA PRO A 45 -13.41 -9.16 -4.55
C PRO A 45 -14.85 -8.77 -4.14
N TYR A 46 -15.79 -8.71 -5.08
CA TYR A 46 -17.17 -8.27 -4.82
C TYR A 46 -17.99 -9.26 -3.97
N TYR A 47 -19.15 -8.82 -3.50
CA TYR A 47 -19.97 -9.60 -2.56
C TYR A 47 -20.40 -10.96 -3.14
N ASP A 48 -20.72 -10.98 -4.43
CA ASP A 48 -21.17 -12.18 -5.15
C ASP A 48 -20.05 -13.20 -5.39
N SER A 49 -18.80 -12.85 -5.08
CA SER A 49 -17.58 -13.66 -5.26
C SER A 49 -16.81 -13.88 -3.95
N PHE A 50 -17.48 -13.75 -2.79
CA PHE A 50 -16.86 -13.96 -1.46
C PHE A 50 -16.17 -15.33 -1.31
N SER A 51 -16.72 -16.36 -1.97
CA SER A 51 -16.15 -17.70 -2.00
C SER A 51 -14.73 -17.69 -2.60
N TYR A 52 -14.50 -16.94 -3.67
CA TYR A 52 -13.21 -16.88 -4.34
C TYR A 52 -12.15 -16.21 -3.49
N ARG A 53 -12.46 -15.04 -2.91
CA ARG A 53 -11.54 -14.36 -2.01
C ARG A 53 -11.19 -15.21 -0.78
N SER A 54 -12.19 -15.89 -0.23
CA SER A 54 -12.00 -16.76 0.94
C SER A 54 -11.14 -17.98 0.60
N GLU A 55 -11.38 -18.58 -0.57
CA GLU A 55 -10.57 -19.67 -1.13
C GLU A 55 -9.10 -19.25 -1.25
N LEU A 56 -8.82 -18.11 -1.90
CA LEU A 56 -7.46 -17.59 -2.05
C LEU A 56 -6.77 -17.35 -0.70
N ARG A 57 -7.49 -16.81 0.28
CA ARG A 57 -6.96 -16.60 1.63
C ARG A 57 -6.55 -17.92 2.28
N VAL A 58 -7.42 -18.93 2.24
CA VAL A 58 -7.14 -20.25 2.83
C VAL A 58 -5.95 -20.91 2.12
N LEU A 59 -5.93 -20.87 0.79
CA LEU A 59 -4.81 -21.41 0.00
C LEU A 59 -3.50 -20.69 0.33
N LYS A 60 -3.51 -19.36 0.48
CA LYS A 60 -2.35 -18.58 0.91
C LYS A 60 -1.85 -19.04 2.27
N ASP A 61 -2.74 -19.18 3.26
CA ASP A 61 -2.37 -19.57 4.62
C ASP A 61 -1.76 -20.99 4.64
N MET A 62 -2.31 -21.92 3.86
CA MET A 62 -1.75 -23.27 3.71
C MET A 62 -0.43 -23.27 2.95
N ALA A 63 -0.29 -22.45 1.91
CA ALA A 63 0.97 -22.25 1.18
C ALA A 63 2.07 -21.67 2.08
N PHE A 64 1.70 -20.79 3.02
CA PHE A 64 2.64 -20.26 4.00
C PHE A 64 3.14 -21.34 4.95
N ILE A 65 2.25 -22.19 5.46
CA ILE A 65 2.64 -23.35 6.30
C ILE A 65 3.60 -24.25 5.53
N ASP A 66 3.30 -24.56 4.26
CA ASP A 66 4.16 -25.32 3.37
C ASP A 66 5.58 -24.71 3.29
N LEU A 67 5.69 -23.39 3.11
CA LEU A 67 6.97 -22.69 3.04
C LEU A 67 7.74 -22.74 4.37
N LEU A 68 7.06 -22.63 5.51
CA LEU A 68 7.69 -22.68 6.83
C LEU A 68 8.27 -24.06 7.20
N THR A 69 7.88 -25.13 6.50
CA THR A 69 8.49 -26.45 6.69
C THR A 69 9.89 -26.57 6.09
N LEU A 70 10.30 -25.60 5.27
CA LEU A 70 11.58 -25.61 4.58
C LEU A 70 12.68 -24.96 5.43
N ASP A 71 13.93 -25.30 5.15
CA ASP A 71 15.09 -24.59 5.67
C ASP A 71 15.25 -23.22 5.00
N LYS A 72 16.05 -22.35 5.63
CA LYS A 72 16.21 -20.95 5.23
C LYS A 72 16.68 -20.78 3.77
N GLU A 73 17.59 -21.63 3.31
CA GLU A 73 18.14 -21.55 1.95
C GLU A 73 17.06 -21.91 0.92
N ARG A 74 16.28 -22.96 1.19
CA ARG A 74 15.15 -23.32 0.35
C ARG A 74 14.04 -22.28 0.36
N ILE A 75 13.75 -21.64 1.50
CA ILE A 75 12.78 -20.55 1.55
C ILE A 75 13.25 -19.38 0.67
N GLN A 76 14.53 -19.02 0.71
CA GLN A 76 15.09 -17.97 -0.16
C GLN A 76 14.93 -18.31 -1.64
N LEU A 77 15.23 -19.56 -2.02
CA LEU A 77 15.01 -20.03 -3.39
C LEU A 77 13.53 -19.93 -3.79
N GLN A 78 12.61 -20.33 -2.91
CA GLN A 78 11.17 -20.21 -3.19
C GLN A 78 10.74 -18.74 -3.32
N LEU A 79 11.26 -17.84 -2.48
CA LEU A 79 10.99 -16.40 -2.60
C LEU A 79 11.45 -15.84 -3.95
N THR A 80 12.59 -16.29 -4.49
CA THR A 80 13.03 -15.92 -5.84
C THR A 80 12.07 -16.41 -6.92
N GLU A 81 11.52 -17.62 -6.80
CA GLU A 81 10.51 -18.12 -7.74
C GLU A 81 9.18 -17.37 -7.63
N LEU A 82 8.74 -17.03 -6.41
CA LEU A 82 7.56 -16.19 -6.18
C LEU A 82 7.73 -14.79 -6.81
N ASP A 83 8.96 -14.26 -6.81
CA ASP A 83 9.27 -12.98 -7.44
C ASP A 83 9.04 -13.00 -8.95
N LYS A 84 9.35 -14.12 -9.60
CA LYS A 84 9.06 -14.28 -11.05
C LYS A 84 7.57 -14.22 -11.33
N VAL A 85 6.75 -14.83 -10.47
CA VAL A 85 5.28 -14.74 -10.59
C VAL A 85 4.82 -13.30 -10.36
N ARG A 86 5.37 -12.61 -9.35
CA ARG A 86 5.10 -11.17 -9.11
C ARG A 86 5.42 -10.33 -10.34
N ASN A 87 6.53 -10.59 -11.02
CA ASN A 87 6.92 -9.82 -12.21
C ASN A 87 5.94 -10.00 -13.38
N ARG A 88 5.22 -11.13 -13.49
CA ARG A 88 4.13 -11.30 -14.48
C ARG A 88 2.95 -10.38 -14.19
N PHE A 89 2.60 -10.19 -12.92
CA PHE A 89 1.57 -9.22 -12.52
C PHE A 89 1.99 -7.77 -12.86
N LYS A 90 3.25 -7.42 -12.59
CA LYS A 90 3.81 -6.12 -13.01
C LYS A 90 3.74 -5.93 -14.52
N GLU A 91 4.14 -6.94 -15.28
CA GLU A 91 4.07 -6.90 -16.75
C GLU A 91 2.62 -6.73 -17.23
N PHE A 92 1.67 -7.46 -16.65
CA PHE A 92 0.25 -7.30 -16.96
C PHE A 92 -0.22 -5.86 -16.75
N TRP A 93 0.15 -5.23 -15.63
CA TRP A 93 -0.29 -3.87 -15.34
C TRP A 93 0.20 -2.86 -16.36
N ASN A 94 1.41 -3.03 -16.92
CA ASN A 94 1.90 -2.13 -17.96
C ASN A 94 0.96 -2.17 -19.18
N TYR A 95 0.68 -3.38 -19.72
CA TYR A 95 -0.21 -3.51 -20.87
C TYR A 95 -1.66 -3.18 -20.56
N TYR A 96 -2.11 -3.48 -19.34
CA TYR A 96 -3.46 -3.13 -18.91
C TYR A 96 -3.66 -1.62 -18.95
N HIS A 97 -2.76 -0.82 -18.35
CA HIS A 97 -2.90 0.64 -18.34
C HIS A 97 -2.77 1.27 -19.73
N ASP A 98 -2.00 0.67 -20.64
CA ASP A 98 -1.88 1.14 -22.04
C ASP A 98 -3.17 0.94 -22.85
N HIS A 99 -4.01 -0.04 -22.47
CA HIS A 99 -5.18 -0.44 -23.25
C HIS A 99 -6.53 -0.23 -22.54
N TYR A 100 -6.52 -0.05 -21.22
CA TYR A 100 -7.70 0.14 -20.40
C TYR A 100 -8.09 1.63 -20.31
N SER A 101 -9.39 1.89 -20.35
CA SER A 101 -9.95 3.21 -20.08
C SER A 101 -11.32 3.07 -19.43
N GLU A 102 -11.51 3.70 -18.26
CA GLU A 102 -12.76 3.67 -17.50
C GLU A 102 -13.98 4.15 -18.31
N MET A 103 -13.74 4.95 -19.35
CA MET A 103 -14.81 5.48 -20.20
C MET A 103 -15.21 4.52 -21.33
N VAL A 104 -14.58 3.35 -21.49
CA VAL A 104 -14.89 2.43 -22.59
C VAL A 104 -15.98 1.45 -22.18
N ARG A 105 -17.12 1.48 -22.89
CA ARG A 105 -18.25 0.56 -22.67
C ARG A 105 -18.06 -0.80 -23.32
N VAL A 106 -17.41 -0.82 -24.49
CA VAL A 106 -17.08 -2.02 -25.24
C VAL A 106 -15.67 -1.86 -25.80
N TYR A 107 -14.78 -2.74 -25.38
CA TYR A 107 -13.41 -2.78 -25.86
C TYR A 107 -13.33 -3.49 -27.22
N ASN A 108 -12.24 -3.24 -27.95
CA ASN A 108 -11.92 -4.08 -29.11
C ASN A 108 -11.83 -5.55 -28.67
N ARG A 109 -12.33 -6.49 -29.48
CA ARG A 109 -12.26 -7.93 -29.18
C ARG A 109 -10.84 -8.44 -28.99
N SER A 110 -9.84 -7.73 -29.51
CA SER A 110 -8.43 -8.02 -29.27
C SER A 110 -7.94 -7.61 -27.88
N PHE A 111 -8.74 -6.92 -27.05
CA PHE A 111 -8.31 -6.37 -25.76
C PHE A 111 -7.63 -7.39 -24.85
N ILE A 112 -8.21 -8.60 -24.72
CA ILE A 112 -7.64 -9.67 -23.87
C ILE A 112 -6.23 -10.07 -24.35
N ILE A 113 -5.99 -10.02 -25.66
CA ILE A 113 -4.68 -10.29 -26.28
C ILE A 113 -3.77 -9.07 -26.11
N SER A 114 -4.30 -7.85 -26.26
CA SER A 114 -3.57 -6.59 -26.08
C SER A 114 -2.99 -6.46 -24.68
N VAL A 115 -3.74 -6.86 -23.64
CA VAL A 115 -3.25 -6.90 -22.25
C VAL A 115 -2.38 -8.14 -21.95
N ARG A 116 -2.08 -8.95 -22.97
CA ARG A 116 -1.25 -10.16 -22.91
C ARG A 116 -1.71 -11.19 -21.88
N LEU A 117 -3.02 -11.28 -21.61
CA LEU A 117 -3.54 -12.13 -20.53
C LEU A 117 -3.14 -13.60 -20.71
N GLU A 118 -3.29 -14.14 -21.93
CA GLU A 118 -2.95 -15.54 -22.27
C GLU A 118 -1.44 -15.83 -22.33
N TYR A 119 -0.62 -14.79 -22.46
CA TYR A 119 0.84 -14.93 -22.45
C TYR A 119 1.39 -14.95 -21.02
N LEU A 120 0.77 -14.19 -20.12
CA LEU A 120 1.21 -14.02 -18.74
C LEU A 120 0.60 -15.05 -17.79
N PHE A 121 -0.60 -15.53 -18.10
CA PHE A 121 -1.40 -16.38 -17.23
C PHE A 121 -2.07 -17.52 -18.00
N ILE A 122 -2.58 -18.50 -17.25
CA ILE A 122 -3.38 -19.59 -17.80
C ILE A 122 -4.81 -19.06 -17.93
N VAL A 123 -5.32 -19.00 -19.15
CA VAL A 123 -6.67 -18.48 -19.43
C VAL A 123 -7.55 -19.60 -19.95
N ASN A 124 -8.56 -19.96 -19.17
CA ASN A 124 -9.58 -20.91 -19.54
C ASN A 124 -10.79 -20.18 -20.14
N GLY A 125 -11.44 -20.80 -21.13
CA GLY A 125 -12.66 -20.25 -21.74
C GLY A 125 -12.44 -19.12 -22.74
N LEU A 126 -11.20 -18.71 -23.00
CA LEU A 126 -10.88 -17.76 -24.06
C LEU A 126 -11.19 -18.35 -25.43
N GLN A 127 -11.92 -17.60 -26.26
CA GLN A 127 -12.23 -17.96 -27.64
C GLN A 127 -11.39 -17.12 -28.60
N SER A 128 -11.32 -17.57 -29.86
CA SER A 128 -10.71 -16.79 -30.95
C SER A 128 -11.33 -15.39 -31.05
N THR A 129 -10.55 -14.40 -31.46
CA THR A 129 -11.01 -13.02 -31.74
C THR A 129 -12.13 -12.94 -32.78
N ASN A 130 -12.27 -13.97 -33.61
CA ASN A 130 -13.35 -14.09 -34.60
C ASN A 130 -14.68 -14.56 -33.99
N ALA A 131 -14.69 -15.01 -32.73
CA ALA A 131 -15.91 -15.32 -32.03
C ALA A 131 -16.75 -14.04 -31.84
N ASN A 132 -18.07 -14.17 -31.99
CA ASN A 132 -19.00 -13.07 -31.77
C ASN A 132 -19.25 -12.85 -30.27
N ILE A 133 -18.17 -12.55 -29.53
CA ILE A 133 -18.16 -12.31 -28.09
C ILE A 133 -17.54 -10.93 -27.88
N GLU A 134 -18.27 -10.06 -27.20
CA GLU A 134 -17.83 -8.72 -26.88
C GLU A 134 -17.09 -8.66 -25.56
N VAL A 135 -16.16 -7.71 -25.48
CA VAL A 135 -15.41 -7.40 -24.25
C VAL A 135 -16.04 -6.15 -23.65
N SER A 136 -16.87 -6.31 -22.63
CA SER A 136 -17.57 -5.19 -22.01
C SER A 136 -16.65 -4.35 -21.11
N GLY A 137 -17.04 -3.10 -20.86
CA GLY A 137 -16.39 -2.22 -19.90
C GLY A 137 -16.30 -2.85 -18.51
N LYS A 138 -17.42 -3.46 -18.08
CA LYS A 138 -17.51 -4.25 -16.84
C LYS A 138 -16.46 -5.37 -16.80
N PHE A 139 -16.27 -6.11 -17.90
CA PHE A 139 -15.24 -7.14 -17.94
C PHE A 139 -13.83 -6.56 -17.74
N GLY A 140 -13.54 -5.41 -18.35
CA GLY A 140 -12.27 -4.70 -18.16
C GLY A 140 -12.02 -4.36 -16.69
N GLU A 141 -13.01 -3.76 -16.02
CA GLU A 141 -12.98 -3.45 -14.58
C GLU A 141 -12.81 -4.70 -13.72
N ASP A 142 -13.64 -5.72 -13.96
CA ASP A 142 -13.60 -6.99 -13.24
C ASP A 142 -12.23 -7.66 -13.39
N LEU A 143 -11.63 -7.61 -14.59
CA LEU A 143 -10.29 -8.13 -14.84
C LEU A 143 -9.25 -7.42 -13.98
N GLY A 144 -9.25 -6.09 -13.94
CA GLY A 144 -8.36 -5.30 -13.09
C GLY A 144 -8.52 -5.68 -11.61
N GLU A 145 -9.74 -5.66 -11.08
CA GLU A 145 -9.98 -5.98 -9.67
C GLU A 145 -9.65 -7.44 -9.33
N SER A 146 -9.88 -8.36 -10.26
CA SER A 146 -9.52 -9.77 -10.14
C SER A 146 -7.99 -9.94 -10.08
N VAL A 147 -7.23 -9.29 -10.95
CA VAL A 147 -5.75 -9.34 -10.96
C VAL A 147 -5.19 -8.76 -9.67
N LYS A 148 -5.68 -7.59 -9.26
CA LYS A 148 -5.28 -6.89 -8.03
C LYS A 148 -5.48 -7.73 -6.78
N LEU A 149 -6.59 -8.48 -6.71
CA LEU A 149 -6.84 -9.40 -5.60
C LEU A 149 -5.80 -10.54 -5.55
N ARG A 150 -5.46 -11.11 -6.70
CA ARG A 150 -4.48 -12.21 -6.80
C ARG A 150 -3.07 -11.73 -6.43
N GLU A 151 -2.64 -10.60 -6.99
CA GLU A 151 -1.35 -9.99 -6.69
C GLU A 151 -1.22 -9.67 -5.20
N LYS A 152 -2.28 -9.13 -4.59
CA LYS A 152 -2.32 -8.85 -3.16
C LYS A 152 -2.00 -10.08 -2.32
N PHE A 153 -2.68 -11.20 -2.54
CA PHE A 153 -2.44 -12.42 -1.75
C PHE A 153 -1.05 -13.00 -2.00
N LEU A 154 -0.51 -12.88 -3.22
CA LEU A 154 0.88 -13.25 -3.52
C LEU A 154 1.87 -12.39 -2.70
N MET A 155 1.67 -11.08 -2.68
CA MET A 155 2.52 -10.15 -1.91
C MET A 155 2.44 -10.41 -0.42
N GLU A 156 1.24 -10.68 0.12
CA GLU A 156 1.07 -11.09 1.52
C GLU A 156 1.88 -12.37 1.84
N LEU A 157 1.86 -13.37 0.96
CA LEU A 157 2.64 -14.61 1.12
C LEU A 157 4.15 -14.32 1.11
N ILE A 158 4.64 -13.56 0.12
CA ILE A 158 6.04 -13.18 -0.02
C ILE A 158 6.51 -12.45 1.24
N ASN A 159 5.75 -11.44 1.68
CA ASN A 159 6.10 -10.61 2.84
C ASN A 159 6.10 -11.40 4.14
N ALA A 160 5.08 -12.25 4.36
CA ALA A 160 5.03 -13.11 5.55
C ALA A 160 6.21 -14.09 5.60
N THR A 161 6.52 -14.70 4.45
CA THR A 161 7.63 -15.66 4.32
C THR A 161 8.99 -14.99 4.50
N ALA A 162 9.21 -13.83 3.87
CA ALA A 162 10.43 -13.04 4.04
C ALA A 162 10.61 -12.58 5.49
N THR A 163 9.54 -12.18 6.16
CA THR A 163 9.56 -11.78 7.57
C THR A 163 9.90 -12.96 8.49
N ALA A 164 9.39 -14.17 8.18
CA ALA A 164 9.66 -15.36 8.97
C ALA A 164 11.14 -15.80 8.95
N ILE A 165 11.87 -15.52 7.86
CA ILE A 165 13.30 -15.87 7.72
C ILE A 165 14.26 -14.75 8.12
N LYS A 166 13.76 -13.53 8.35
CA LYS A 166 14.59 -12.44 8.87
C LYS A 166 15.11 -12.86 10.26
N PRO A 167 16.42 -12.72 10.53
CA PRO A 167 16.96 -13.03 11.84
C PRO A 167 16.22 -12.20 12.88
N LYS A 168 15.55 -12.86 13.83
CA LYS A 168 15.06 -12.19 15.03
C LYS A 168 16.30 -11.78 15.80
N ARG A 169 16.61 -10.47 15.79
CA ARG A 169 17.67 -9.90 16.62
C ARG A 169 17.48 -10.44 18.03
N SER A 170 18.49 -11.12 18.57
CA SER A 170 18.36 -11.65 19.93
C SER A 170 18.20 -10.48 20.90
N GLU A 171 17.53 -10.69 22.03
CA GLU A 171 17.39 -9.64 23.05
C GLU A 171 18.77 -9.13 23.52
N ALA A 172 19.80 -9.98 23.45
CA ALA A 172 21.19 -9.63 23.70
C ALA A 172 21.79 -8.73 22.60
N GLU A 173 21.60 -9.06 21.32
CA GLU A 173 22.04 -8.22 20.20
C GLU A 173 21.29 -6.88 20.14
N PHE A 174 20.03 -6.86 20.59
CA PHE A 174 19.24 -5.64 20.73
C PHE A 174 19.76 -4.75 21.89
N LYS A 175 20.13 -5.35 23.02
CA LYS A 175 20.78 -4.65 24.14
C LYS A 175 22.16 -4.13 23.76
N GLU A 176 22.99 -4.93 23.11
CA GLU A 176 24.31 -4.48 22.61
C GLU A 176 24.18 -3.32 21.62
N TRP A 177 23.16 -3.36 20.75
CA TRP A 177 22.88 -2.25 19.84
C TRP A 177 22.42 -0.98 20.59
N LEU A 178 21.54 -1.11 21.59
CA LEU A 178 21.12 0.02 22.44
C LEU A 178 22.29 0.62 23.22
N ASP A 179 23.19 -0.21 23.74
CA ASP A 179 24.37 0.23 24.47
C ASP A 179 25.40 0.91 23.55
N ALA A 180 25.56 0.41 22.32
CA ALA A 180 26.39 1.05 21.30
C ALA A 180 25.83 2.41 20.86
N GLU A 181 24.51 2.53 20.74
CA GLU A 181 23.84 3.77 20.37
C GLU A 181 23.89 4.80 21.50
N ARG A 182 23.78 4.37 22.76
CA ARG A 182 23.97 5.22 23.94
C ARG A 182 25.40 5.75 24.03
N LYS A 183 26.41 4.90 23.78
CA LYS A 183 27.82 5.31 23.72
C LYS A 183 28.13 6.29 22.59
N LYS A 184 27.49 6.16 21.42
CA LYS A 184 27.61 7.14 20.34
C LYS A 184 27.06 8.51 20.74
N LYS A 185 25.90 8.55 21.40
CA LYS A 185 25.31 9.80 21.89
C LYS A 185 26.12 10.45 23.00
N GLU A 186 26.71 9.67 23.90
CA GLU A 186 27.61 10.18 24.96
C GLU A 186 28.91 10.75 24.37
N ALA A 187 29.48 10.11 23.35
CA ALA A 187 30.65 10.62 22.64
C ALA A 187 30.35 11.88 21.79
N GLU A 188 29.10 12.06 21.36
CA GLU A 188 28.64 13.28 20.68
C GLU A 188 28.32 14.41 21.66
N SER A 189 27.86 14.12 22.88
CA SER A 189 27.65 15.14 23.93
C SER A 189 28.97 15.65 24.52
N GLU A 190 30.01 14.81 24.64
CA GLU A 190 31.33 15.23 25.14
C GLU A 190 32.09 16.17 24.19
N LYS A 191 31.68 16.26 22.92
CA LYS A 191 32.23 17.26 21.97
C LYS A 191 31.52 18.62 22.02
N SER A 192 30.47 18.76 22.83
CA SER A 192 29.54 19.89 22.82
C SER A 192 29.33 20.52 24.20
N GLU A 193 30.33 20.53 25.09
CA GLU A 193 30.23 21.25 26.36
C GLU A 193 31.47 22.13 26.64
N THR A 194 31.49 23.30 25.99
CA THR A 194 32.04 24.53 26.57
C THR A 194 31.03 25.65 26.35
N THR A 195 30.09 25.87 27.29
CA THR A 195 29.84 27.17 27.97
C THR A 195 28.59 27.12 28.87
N ASP A 196 28.85 27.35 30.17
CA ASP A 196 28.04 27.96 31.24
C ASP A 196 26.52 27.76 31.38
N VAL A 197 26.19 26.90 32.35
CA VAL A 197 25.38 27.12 33.59
C VAL A 197 24.45 28.35 33.65
N THR A 198 23.14 28.12 33.85
CA THR A 198 22.45 28.58 35.08
C THR A 198 21.20 27.75 35.42
N VAL A 199 21.14 27.32 36.67
CA VAL A 199 20.11 26.54 37.37
C VAL A 199 18.90 27.41 37.74
N ILE A 200 17.66 26.92 37.50
CA ILE A 200 16.49 27.17 38.38
C ILE A 200 15.56 25.93 38.37
N THR A 201 15.48 25.23 39.50
CA THR A 201 14.31 24.41 39.92
C THR A 201 13.28 25.33 40.59
N PRO A 202 11.94 25.06 40.61
CA PRO A 202 11.41 23.91 41.38
C PRO A 202 10.02 23.30 41.00
N LYS A 203 9.79 22.09 41.56
CA LYS A 203 8.55 21.50 42.13
C LYS A 203 7.40 20.94 41.24
N SER A 204 7.28 19.60 41.31
CA SER A 204 6.16 18.78 41.82
C SER A 204 4.72 19.18 41.50
N GLU A 205 3.95 18.26 40.89
CA GLU A 205 2.66 17.72 41.38
C GLU A 205 2.05 16.67 40.42
N THR A 206 1.96 15.41 40.85
CA THR A 206 0.85 14.46 40.53
C THR A 206 -0.40 14.84 41.33
N PRO A 207 -1.65 14.41 41.04
CA PRO A 207 -2.14 13.23 40.27
C PRO A 207 -3.26 13.64 39.26
N SER A 208 -4.03 12.83 38.53
CA SER A 208 -4.90 11.69 38.89
C SER A 208 -5.69 11.24 37.65
N VAL A 209 -5.98 9.94 37.60
CA VAL A 209 -6.92 9.23 36.70
C VAL A 209 -8.38 9.69 36.97
N PRO A 210 -9.30 9.55 35.99
CA PRO A 210 -10.46 8.70 36.30
C PRO A 210 -10.83 7.70 35.19
N GLU A 211 -11.19 6.50 35.66
CA GLU A 211 -11.87 5.41 34.99
C GLU A 211 -13.35 5.72 34.69
N THR A 212 -14.01 4.75 34.03
CA THR A 212 -15.44 4.55 33.69
C THR A 212 -15.86 5.07 32.30
N ALA A 213 -16.58 4.32 31.45
CA ALA A 213 -17.34 3.09 31.63
C ALA A 213 -17.40 2.25 30.33
N VAL A 214 -17.56 0.95 30.49
CA VAL A 214 -17.86 -0.07 29.47
C VAL A 214 -19.38 -0.26 29.41
N ASP A 215 -19.95 -0.42 28.21
CA ASP A 215 -21.11 -1.30 27.94
C ASP A 215 -21.16 -1.65 26.43
N PRO A 216 -21.77 -2.78 26.00
CA PRO A 216 -21.12 -3.72 25.10
C PRO A 216 -21.93 -3.96 23.83
N GLY A 217 -21.28 -4.31 22.73
CA GLY A 217 -22.03 -4.79 21.56
C GLY A 217 -21.34 -4.63 20.23
N LEU A 218 -20.10 -5.11 20.10
CA LEU A 218 -19.53 -5.35 18.79
C LEU A 218 -18.84 -6.72 18.79
N ASN A 219 -19.40 -7.61 17.97
CA ASN A 219 -19.04 -9.02 17.86
C ASN A 219 -17.55 -9.16 17.48
N VAL A 220 -16.81 -9.98 18.25
CA VAL A 220 -15.36 -10.23 18.12
C VAL A 220 -14.99 -10.79 16.74
N GLU A 221 -15.96 -11.37 16.01
CA GLU A 221 -15.80 -11.83 14.63
C GLU A 221 -15.74 -10.68 13.60
N GLN A 222 -16.34 -9.51 13.87
CA GLN A 222 -16.26 -8.35 12.97
C GLN A 222 -14.92 -7.60 13.12
N LEU A 223 -14.37 -7.56 14.35
CA LEU A 223 -13.04 -6.99 14.64
C LEU A 223 -11.89 -7.86 14.10
N THR A 224 -12.10 -9.16 13.96
CA THR A 224 -11.11 -10.06 13.35
C THR A 224 -11.20 -10.10 11.82
N THR A 225 -12.39 -9.89 11.25
CA THR A 225 -12.56 -9.79 9.79
C THR A 225 -12.02 -8.47 9.22
N ALA A 226 -12.04 -7.38 10.00
CA ALA A 226 -11.41 -6.10 9.65
C ALA A 226 -9.87 -6.13 9.69
N LYS A 227 -9.27 -7.21 10.20
CA LYS A 227 -7.81 -7.34 10.39
C LYS A 227 -7.04 -7.78 9.13
N ILE A 228 -7.71 -8.14 8.02
CA ILE A 228 -7.07 -8.73 6.82
C ILE A 228 -7.58 -8.08 5.51
N VAL A 229 -7.68 -6.75 5.46
CA VAL A 229 -7.82 -6.00 4.20
C VAL A 229 -6.82 -4.86 4.17
N GLY A 230 -5.55 -5.12 3.86
CA GLY A 230 -4.62 -4.04 3.51
C GLY A 230 -5.00 -3.46 2.15
N TYR A 231 -5.32 -2.17 2.09
CA TYR A 231 -5.39 -1.39 0.87
C TYR A 231 -4.13 -0.51 0.80
N TYR A 232 -3.29 -0.64 -0.22
CA TYR A 232 -2.01 0.08 -0.29
C TYR A 232 -2.15 1.41 -1.03
N PRO A 233 -1.45 2.48 -0.61
CA PRO A 233 -1.45 3.75 -1.33
C PRO A 233 -0.66 3.62 -2.64
N THR A 234 -1.31 3.91 -3.77
CA THR A 234 -0.67 3.95 -5.09
C THR A 234 -0.58 5.39 -5.57
N PHE A 235 0.64 5.85 -5.88
CA PHE A 235 0.86 7.17 -6.46
C PHE A 235 0.56 7.15 -7.96
N LYS A 236 -0.10 8.20 -8.47
CA LYS A 236 -0.19 8.42 -9.92
C LYS A 236 1.19 8.67 -10.52
N GLU A 237 1.32 8.42 -11.81
CA GLU A 237 2.59 8.56 -12.53
C GLU A 237 3.23 9.95 -12.32
N GLY A 238 4.53 9.98 -12.03
CA GLY A 238 5.29 11.21 -11.78
C GLY A 238 5.07 11.87 -10.40
N VAL A 239 4.01 11.52 -9.65
CA VAL A 239 3.71 12.09 -8.33
C VAL A 239 4.75 11.70 -7.29
N ALA A 240 5.17 10.43 -7.27
CA ALA A 240 6.17 9.92 -6.33
C ALA A 240 7.51 10.68 -6.46
N GLY A 241 7.97 10.92 -7.69
CA GLY A 241 9.20 11.68 -7.96
C GLY A 241 9.10 13.16 -7.58
N GLN A 242 7.94 13.79 -7.79
CA GLN A 242 7.71 15.17 -7.34
C GLN A 242 7.69 15.26 -5.80
N LEU A 243 7.02 14.31 -5.14
CA LEU A 243 6.97 14.24 -3.68
C LEU A 243 8.35 13.98 -3.08
N PHE A 244 9.14 13.07 -3.66
CA PHE A 244 10.51 12.80 -3.25
C PHE A 244 11.38 14.06 -3.29
N ASN A 245 11.33 14.80 -4.40
CA ASN A 245 12.12 16.03 -4.57
C ASN A 245 11.82 17.11 -3.52
N LEU A 246 10.60 17.13 -2.99
CA LEU A 246 10.19 18.04 -1.91
C LEU A 246 10.58 17.49 -0.54
N LEU A 247 10.26 16.23 -0.28
CA LEU A 247 10.48 15.60 1.02
C LEU A 247 11.96 15.41 1.34
N LYS A 248 12.84 15.14 0.37
CA LYS A 248 14.27 14.91 0.61
C LYS A 248 14.96 16.03 1.40
N THR A 249 14.46 17.26 1.30
CA THR A 249 14.99 18.41 2.07
C THR A 249 14.79 18.29 3.58
N TYR A 250 13.86 17.43 4.01
CA TYR A 250 13.53 17.13 5.40
C TYR A 250 14.17 15.83 5.92
N PHE A 251 14.99 15.14 5.12
CA PHE A 251 15.69 13.93 5.52
C PHE A 251 17.21 14.12 5.42
N ALA A 252 17.96 13.29 6.16
CA ALA A 252 19.42 13.28 6.03
C ALA A 252 19.82 12.81 4.61
N PRO A 253 20.94 13.28 4.05
CA PRO A 253 21.42 12.84 2.73
C PRO A 253 21.56 11.32 2.61
N GLU A 254 21.90 10.66 3.72
CA GLU A 254 22.06 9.21 3.83
C GLU A 254 20.73 8.45 3.62
N ASP A 255 19.60 9.08 3.94
CA ASP A 255 18.26 8.51 3.85
C ASP A 255 17.59 8.76 2.48
N HIS A 256 18.23 9.54 1.59
CA HIS A 256 17.62 9.96 0.32
C HIS A 256 17.36 8.78 -0.60
N ALA A 257 18.30 7.84 -0.73
CA ALA A 257 18.13 6.66 -1.58
C ALA A 257 16.97 5.78 -1.08
N VAL A 258 16.89 5.56 0.23
CA VAL A 258 15.85 4.73 0.86
C VAL A 258 14.47 5.39 0.77
N LEU A 259 14.40 6.71 0.88
CA LEU A 259 13.17 7.48 0.68
C LEU A 259 12.68 7.39 -0.77
N GLU A 260 13.59 7.42 -1.74
CA GLU A 260 13.26 7.28 -3.17
C GLU A 260 12.68 5.90 -3.46
N GLU A 261 13.35 4.84 -3.01
CA GLU A 261 12.88 3.45 -3.17
C GLU A 261 11.51 3.23 -2.49
N LEU A 262 11.30 3.82 -1.32
CA LEU A 262 10.01 3.75 -0.63
C LEU A 262 8.88 4.41 -1.43
N LEU A 263 9.12 5.58 -2.01
CA LEU A 263 8.08 6.34 -2.71
C LEU A 263 7.80 5.81 -4.12
N LEU A 264 8.84 5.36 -4.83
CA LEU A 264 8.73 4.89 -6.22
C LEU A 264 8.42 3.39 -6.32
N HIS A 265 8.90 2.58 -5.39
CA HIS A 265 8.83 1.12 -5.47
C HIS A 265 8.09 0.46 -4.30
N ASP A 266 7.59 1.25 -3.35
CA ASP A 266 6.95 0.79 -2.11
C ASP A 266 7.85 -0.14 -1.27
N GLU A 267 9.17 0.00 -1.40
CA GLU A 267 10.12 -0.79 -0.64
C GLU A 267 10.18 -0.27 0.80
N ALA A 268 9.79 -1.13 1.75
CA ALA A 268 9.78 -0.75 3.16
C ALA A 268 11.20 -0.59 3.69
N PRO A 269 11.53 0.53 4.35
CA PRO A 269 12.87 0.77 4.85
C PRO A 269 13.21 -0.20 5.98
N VAL A 270 14.49 -0.58 6.10
CA VAL A 270 14.98 -1.46 7.18
C VAL A 270 14.81 -0.81 8.55
N THR A 271 14.95 0.52 8.60
CA THR A 271 14.71 1.36 9.77
C THR A 271 13.77 2.51 9.37
N PRO A 272 12.79 2.87 10.21
CA PRO A 272 11.90 4.01 9.94
C PRO A 272 12.68 5.29 9.63
N LEU A 273 12.29 6.00 8.57
CA LEU A 273 12.97 7.21 8.12
C LEU A 273 12.64 8.38 9.04
N LEU A 274 13.65 9.11 9.51
CA LEU A 274 13.45 10.25 10.40
C LEU A 274 13.09 11.51 9.61
N PHE A 275 11.81 11.86 9.61
CA PHE A 275 11.33 13.12 9.08
C PHE A 275 11.69 14.27 10.03
N ARG A 276 12.53 15.20 9.57
CA ARG A 276 12.99 16.35 10.36
C ARG A 276 11.95 17.46 10.52
N GLY A 277 10.74 17.28 10.00
CA GLY A 277 9.60 18.15 10.28
C GLY A 277 8.67 17.57 11.35
N SER A 278 7.57 18.28 11.58
CA SER A 278 6.54 17.85 12.54
C SER A 278 5.58 16.82 11.94
N ALA A 279 5.01 15.94 12.77
CA ALA A 279 4.03 14.94 12.30
C ALA A 279 2.82 15.55 11.59
N THR A 280 2.41 16.76 11.98
CA THR A 280 1.30 17.48 11.33
C THR A 280 1.64 17.87 9.89
N GLN A 281 2.89 18.20 9.60
CA GLN A 281 3.37 18.52 8.26
C GLN A 281 3.36 17.30 7.34
N LEU A 282 3.80 16.15 7.87
CA LEU A 282 3.76 14.88 7.15
C LEU A 282 2.32 14.44 6.89
N ALA A 283 1.46 14.48 7.91
CA ALA A 283 0.05 14.14 7.80
C ALA A 283 -0.67 15.02 6.76
N ASP A 284 -0.40 16.32 6.79
CA ASP A 284 -1.01 17.29 5.88
C ASP A 284 -0.57 17.07 4.42
N ALA A 285 0.71 16.76 4.19
CA ALA A 285 1.22 16.41 2.86
C ALA A 285 0.49 15.21 2.27
N PHE A 286 0.40 14.09 3.01
CA PHE A 286 -0.29 12.88 2.56
C PHE A 286 -1.81 13.08 2.44
N LYS A 287 -2.42 13.88 3.32
CA LYS A 287 -3.83 14.27 3.21
C LYS A 287 -4.12 15.03 1.92
N GLN A 288 -3.32 16.06 1.61
CA GLN A 288 -3.51 16.85 0.40
C GLN A 288 -3.40 15.97 -0.86
N LEU A 289 -2.39 15.08 -0.92
CA LEU A 289 -2.24 14.15 -2.04
C LEU A 289 -3.44 13.19 -2.17
N LYS A 290 -4.01 12.76 -1.04
CA LYS A 290 -5.19 11.90 -1.02
C LYS A 290 -6.45 12.63 -1.49
N GLU A 291 -6.67 13.86 -1.01
CA GLU A 291 -7.81 14.71 -1.40
C GLU A 291 -7.75 15.13 -2.88
N ALA A 292 -6.55 15.31 -3.42
CA ALA A 292 -6.33 15.62 -4.84
C ALA A 292 -6.38 14.38 -5.77
N ASN A 293 -6.72 13.19 -5.25
CA ASN A 293 -6.69 11.93 -5.99
C ASN A 293 -5.32 11.62 -6.66
N LEU A 294 -4.23 12.04 -6.02
CA LEU A 294 -2.86 11.71 -6.42
C LEU A 294 -2.36 10.43 -5.74
N ILE A 295 -2.97 10.07 -4.60
CA ILE A 295 -2.84 8.76 -3.96
C ILE A 295 -4.18 8.03 -4.04
N VAL A 296 -4.21 6.95 -4.81
CA VAL A 296 -5.40 6.12 -5.03
C VAL A 296 -5.25 4.74 -4.36
N GLY A 297 -6.31 3.94 -4.35
CA GLY A 297 -6.22 2.54 -3.91
C GLY A 297 -6.32 2.28 -2.40
N CYS A 298 -6.25 3.30 -1.53
CA CYS A 298 -6.31 3.16 -0.07
C CYS A 298 -7.36 4.05 0.63
N ARG A 299 -7.86 3.66 1.81
CA ARG A 299 -8.62 4.57 2.70
C ARG A 299 -7.66 5.38 3.58
N MET A 300 -8.16 6.41 4.27
CA MET A 300 -7.33 7.25 5.14
C MET A 300 -6.67 6.46 6.28
N SER A 301 -7.38 5.47 6.85
CA SER A 301 -6.84 4.53 7.84
C SER A 301 -5.73 3.63 7.29
N ASP A 302 -5.82 3.26 6.01
CA ASP A 302 -4.82 2.42 5.37
C ASP A 302 -3.57 3.21 5.00
N LEU A 303 -3.75 4.49 4.65
CA LEU A 303 -2.65 5.45 4.46
C LEU A 303 -1.87 5.65 5.77
N GLU A 304 -2.56 5.82 6.90
CA GLU A 304 -1.89 5.84 8.21
C GLU A 304 -1.12 4.55 8.49
N ARG A 305 -1.73 3.38 8.25
CA ARG A 305 -1.07 2.08 8.45
C ARG A 305 0.16 1.90 7.56
N TRP A 306 0.21 2.60 6.44
CA TRP A 306 1.37 2.63 5.55
C TRP A 306 2.44 3.62 6.01
N ILE A 307 2.07 4.80 6.51
CA ILE A 307 3.02 5.85 6.94
C ILE A 307 3.64 5.53 8.30
N ALA A 308 2.81 5.17 9.29
CA ALA A 308 3.22 5.03 10.69
C ALA A 308 4.43 4.09 10.93
N PRO A 309 4.53 2.91 10.29
CA PRO A 309 5.69 2.04 10.49
C PRO A 309 6.94 2.46 9.70
N LYS A 310 6.82 3.41 8.76
CA LYS A 310 7.90 3.77 7.82
C LYS A 310 8.55 5.11 8.14
N PHE A 311 7.93 5.93 8.98
CA PHE A 311 8.40 7.27 9.32
C PHE A 311 8.42 7.51 10.82
N LEU A 312 9.47 8.20 11.29
CA LEU A 312 9.52 8.87 12.58
C LEU A 312 9.42 10.38 12.36
N TYR A 313 9.02 11.13 13.37
CA TYR A 313 9.01 12.59 13.29
C TYR A 313 9.78 13.22 14.46
N LEU A 314 10.27 14.45 14.26
CA LEU A 314 10.85 15.24 15.34
C LEU A 314 9.75 15.90 16.16
N SER A 315 9.72 15.60 17.45
CA SER A 315 8.91 16.34 18.43
C SER A 315 9.41 17.79 18.58
N PRO A 316 8.60 18.70 19.17
CA PRO A 316 9.05 20.06 19.50
C PRO A 316 10.31 20.11 20.37
N GLN A 317 10.62 19.01 21.07
CA GLN A 317 11.81 18.81 21.89
C GLN A 317 13.00 18.23 21.11
N SER A 318 12.92 18.13 19.78
CA SER A 318 13.93 17.51 18.90
C SER A 318 14.22 16.04 19.16
N GLU A 319 13.31 15.34 19.84
CA GLU A 319 13.39 13.89 20.04
C GLU A 319 12.64 13.16 18.91
N PRO A 320 13.24 12.09 18.32
CA PRO A 320 12.53 11.19 17.42
C PRO A 320 11.37 10.52 18.13
N ARG A 321 10.17 10.58 17.54
CA ARG A 321 8.99 9.89 18.05
C ARG A 321 8.34 9.04 16.96
N GLU A 322 7.83 7.89 17.40
CA GLU A 322 6.96 7.04 16.61
C GLU A 322 5.59 7.70 16.45
N LEU A 323 4.93 7.39 15.33
CA LEU A 323 3.56 7.82 15.07
C LEU A 323 2.60 6.83 15.75
N PRO A 324 1.90 7.22 16.84
CA PRO A 324 1.00 6.31 17.53
C PRO A 324 -0.21 5.96 16.64
N GLU A 325 -0.75 4.75 16.83
CA GLU A 325 -1.90 4.28 16.07
C GLU A 325 -3.12 5.20 16.27
N GLY A 326 -3.72 5.65 15.17
CA GLY A 326 -4.86 6.56 15.14
C GLY A 326 -4.48 8.06 15.21
N TYR A 327 -3.21 8.39 15.44
CA TYR A 327 -2.74 9.77 15.52
C TYR A 327 -2.82 10.49 14.17
N LEU A 328 -2.36 9.84 13.10
CA LEU A 328 -2.42 10.42 11.76
C LEU A 328 -3.84 10.45 11.22
N ASN A 329 -4.65 9.41 11.48
CA ASN A 329 -6.06 9.44 11.08
C ASN A 329 -6.83 10.56 11.80
N GLY A 330 -6.56 10.79 13.09
CA GLY A 330 -7.09 11.95 13.80
C GLY A 330 -6.73 13.28 13.11
N LEU A 331 -5.47 13.46 12.71
CA LEU A 331 -4.98 14.67 12.02
C LEU A 331 -5.51 14.80 10.59
N MET A 332 -5.61 13.70 9.85
CA MET A 332 -6.07 13.69 8.47
C MET A 332 -7.60 13.86 8.38
N SER A 333 -8.36 13.26 9.30
CA SER A 333 -9.83 13.23 9.27
C SER A 333 -10.49 14.45 9.92
N THR A 334 -9.86 15.10 10.92
CA THR A 334 -10.48 16.28 11.53
C THR A 334 -10.29 17.54 10.68
N LYS A 335 -11.39 18.25 10.39
CA LYS A 335 -11.37 19.62 9.86
C LYS A 335 -10.93 20.67 10.91
N GLY A 336 -10.69 20.25 12.16
CA GLY A 336 -10.56 21.13 13.32
C GLY A 336 -9.14 21.63 13.63
N ARG A 337 -8.08 21.09 13.01
CA ARG A 337 -6.69 21.53 13.24
C ARG A 337 -5.95 21.71 11.91
N PRO A 338 -6.12 22.85 11.21
CA PRO A 338 -5.36 23.13 10.00
C PRO A 338 -3.86 23.16 10.30
N CYS A 339 -3.06 22.53 9.43
CA CYS A 339 -1.61 22.60 9.53
C CYS A 339 -1.16 24.06 9.40
N LYS A 340 -0.43 24.56 10.40
CA LYS A 340 0.04 25.95 10.42
C LYS A 340 1.21 26.20 9.44
N SER A 341 1.83 25.14 8.92
CA SER A 341 3.07 25.22 8.13
C SER A 341 3.15 24.06 7.12
N PRO A 342 2.23 23.97 6.14
CA PRO A 342 2.20 22.87 5.18
C PRO A 342 3.52 22.74 4.41
N ILE A 343 3.91 21.53 4.01
CA ILE A 343 5.14 21.28 3.23
C ILE A 343 4.89 21.53 1.75
N LEU A 344 3.69 21.15 1.30
CA LEU A 344 3.30 21.20 -0.10
C LEU A 344 1.97 21.92 -0.25
N LYS A 345 1.77 22.45 -1.46
CA LYS A 345 0.51 23.00 -1.94
C LYS A 345 0.26 22.40 -3.31
N ILE A 346 -0.94 21.85 -3.50
CA ILE A 346 -1.35 21.29 -4.79
C ILE A 346 -2.03 22.38 -5.60
N GLU A 347 -1.51 22.69 -6.78
CA GLU A 347 -2.15 23.61 -7.73
C GLU A 347 -2.66 22.84 -8.95
N ARG A 348 -3.91 23.12 -9.37
CA ARG A 348 -4.50 22.57 -10.58
C ARG A 348 -4.31 23.57 -11.71
N LYS A 349 -3.61 23.15 -12.77
CA LYS A 349 -3.44 23.95 -14.00
C LYS A 349 -3.77 23.05 -15.19
N GLU A 350 -4.79 23.43 -15.98
CA GLU A 350 -5.14 22.77 -17.25
C GLU A 350 -5.20 21.23 -17.16
N ASP A 351 -5.99 20.73 -16.20
CA ASP A 351 -6.20 19.30 -15.89
C ASP A 351 -5.00 18.49 -15.36
N THR A 352 -3.86 19.14 -15.10
CA THR A 352 -2.71 18.52 -14.46
C THR A 352 -2.50 19.09 -13.05
N PHE A 353 -2.23 18.23 -12.06
CA PHE A 353 -1.92 18.63 -10.69
C PHE A 353 -0.40 18.80 -10.52
N PHE A 354 0.01 19.95 -9.99
CA PHE A 354 1.41 20.23 -9.67
C PHE A 354 1.60 20.26 -8.15
N ILE A 355 2.61 19.54 -7.65
CA ILE A 355 3.01 19.61 -6.24
C ILE A 355 4.06 20.71 -6.11
N LEU A 356 3.69 21.83 -5.49
CA LEU A 356 4.59 22.95 -5.25
C LEU A 356 4.99 23.00 -3.76
N PRO A 357 6.22 23.46 -3.43
CA PRO A 357 6.57 23.75 -2.05
C PRO A 357 5.67 24.88 -1.52
N ALA A 358 5.12 24.72 -0.32
CA ALA A 358 4.33 25.79 0.27
C ALA A 358 5.22 27.00 0.60
N PRO A 359 4.75 28.25 0.43
CA PRO A 359 5.53 29.42 0.78
C PRO A 359 5.81 29.44 2.28
N SER A 360 7.09 29.32 2.65
CA SER A 360 7.57 29.53 4.02
C SER A 360 7.24 30.96 4.44
N ASN A 361 6.37 31.14 5.43
CA ASN A 361 6.33 32.38 6.21
C ASN A 361 7.66 32.51 6.95
N LYS A 362 8.66 33.11 6.28
CA LYS A 362 9.84 33.63 6.96
C LYS A 362 9.36 34.68 7.95
N LYS A 363 9.56 34.43 9.24
CA LYS A 363 9.84 35.52 10.18
C LYS A 363 11.33 35.81 10.13
#